data_AF-A0A2I0TDV8-F1
#
_entry.id   AF-A0A2I0TDV8-F1
#
_cell.length_a   1.000
_cell.length_b   1.000
_cell.length_c   1.000
_cell.angle_alpha   90.00
_cell.angle_beta   90.00
_cell.angle_gamma   90.00
#
_symmetry.space_group_name_H-M   'P 1'
#
loop_
_entity.id
_entity.type
_entity.pdbx_description
1 polymer ?
#
loop_
_entity_poly.entity_id
_entity_poly.type
_entity_poly.pdbx_seq_one_letter_code
_entity_poly.pdbx_strand_id
1 'polypeptide(L)'
;MAASVRVGSAAPVPATVRGPARRAAQQIPEEILGNVELREAAEALPRNYNFEIPKTIWRIRQARAKKASQELRSQYKVCVPQCKPLSPGEILGCTSPKLAQDTDAIVYLGDGRFHLESIMIANPGIPAYRYDPYSKVFSQEHYSHDRMHRARQDAIRTAASARCWGLILGTLGRQGSPSILQWPRCRGKGEPGTAGSTSVATGWALRAPGLSG
;
A
#
# COMPACT_ATOMS: atom_id res chain seq x y z
N MET A 1 56.26 -50.35 -6.56
CA MET A 1 56.10 -49.60 -5.30
C MET A 1 54.86 -48.72 -5.45
N ALA A 2 53.79 -49.02 -4.70
CA ALA A 2 52.51 -48.30 -4.77
C ALA A 2 52.55 -47.08 -3.85
N ALA A 3 52.31 -45.88 -4.39
CA ALA A 3 52.23 -44.64 -3.62
C ALA A 3 50.77 -44.31 -3.28
N SER A 4 50.54 -44.18 -1.98
CA SER A 4 49.28 -43.99 -1.27
C SER A 4 48.58 -42.67 -1.63
N VAL A 5 47.31 -42.76 -2.02
CA VAL A 5 46.38 -41.61 -2.13
C VAL A 5 45.94 -41.22 -0.72
N ARG A 6 46.25 -39.99 -0.29
CA ARG A 6 45.70 -39.40 0.94
C ARG A 6 44.36 -38.74 0.64
N VAL A 7 43.29 -39.28 1.22
CA VAL A 7 41.97 -38.67 1.25
C VAL A 7 41.97 -37.55 2.30
N GLY A 8 41.77 -36.32 1.87
CA GLY A 8 41.58 -35.17 2.76
C GLY A 8 40.19 -35.21 3.40
N SER A 9 40.15 -35.26 4.73
CA SER A 9 38.93 -35.17 5.54
C SER A 9 38.42 -33.72 5.54
N ALA A 10 37.24 -33.48 4.95
CA ALA A 10 36.57 -32.19 5.01
C ALA A 10 35.79 -32.07 6.33
N ALA A 11 36.09 -31.03 7.10
CA ALA A 11 35.39 -30.70 8.34
C ALA A 11 33.92 -30.30 8.08
N PRO A 12 32.98 -30.60 9.00
CA PRO A 12 31.57 -30.28 8.81
C PRO A 12 31.32 -28.78 8.98
N VAL A 13 30.65 -28.19 7.99
CA VAL A 13 30.19 -26.79 8.00
C VAL A 13 29.05 -26.66 9.03
N PRO A 14 29.04 -25.66 9.94
CA PRO A 14 27.99 -25.54 10.93
C PRO A 14 26.66 -25.15 10.28
N ALA A 15 25.60 -25.91 10.58
CA ALA A 15 24.26 -25.65 10.10
C ALA A 15 23.73 -24.33 10.67
N THR A 16 23.47 -23.35 9.80
CA THR A 16 22.79 -22.11 10.17
C THR A 16 21.38 -22.42 10.67
N VAL A 17 21.13 -22.19 11.95
CA VAL A 17 19.79 -22.29 12.56
C VAL A 17 18.88 -21.27 11.86
N ARG A 18 18.00 -21.76 10.98
CA ARG A 18 16.90 -20.96 10.44
C ARG A 18 15.95 -20.66 11.58
N GLY A 19 15.97 -19.42 12.06
CA GLY A 19 14.92 -18.92 12.96
C GLY A 19 13.52 -19.11 12.35
N PRO A 20 12.46 -19.18 13.17
CA PRO A 20 11.13 -19.46 12.68
C PRO A 20 10.73 -18.41 11.64
N ALA A 21 10.42 -18.88 10.42
CA ALA A 21 9.89 -18.04 9.37
C ALA A 21 8.64 -17.32 9.92
N ARG A 22 8.72 -15.99 10.10
CA ARG A 22 7.57 -15.18 10.48
C ARG A 22 6.50 -15.42 9.43
N ARG A 23 5.41 -16.10 9.81
CA ARG A 23 4.26 -16.34 8.93
C ARG A 23 3.77 -14.97 8.47
N ALA A 24 3.83 -14.72 7.16
CA ALA A 24 3.18 -13.57 6.56
C ALA A 24 1.68 -13.71 6.80
N ALA A 25 1.18 -13.09 7.86
CA ALA A 25 -0.23 -13.09 8.20
C ALA A 25 -0.98 -12.29 7.13
N GLN A 26 -1.52 -13.04 6.16
CA GLN A 26 -2.84 -12.91 5.57
C GLN A 26 -3.70 -11.83 6.25
N GLN A 27 -3.75 -10.63 5.69
CA GLN A 27 -4.81 -9.68 6.04
C GLN A 27 -5.76 -9.60 4.85
N ILE A 28 -6.99 -10.08 5.09
CA ILE A 28 -8.10 -9.96 4.16
C ILE A 28 -8.60 -8.52 4.27
N PRO A 29 -8.75 -7.80 3.15
CA PRO A 29 -9.24 -6.42 3.17
C PRO A 29 -10.59 -6.25 3.91
N GLU A 30 -10.75 -5.15 4.66
CA GLU A 30 -11.98 -4.81 5.40
C GLU A 30 -13.20 -4.67 4.49
N GLU A 31 -13.01 -4.32 3.22
CA GLU A 31 -14.05 -4.32 2.19
C GLU A 31 -14.68 -5.72 1.96
N ILE A 32 -13.94 -6.80 2.21
CA ILE A 32 -14.46 -8.18 2.11
C ILE A 32 -15.04 -8.61 3.46
N LEU A 33 -14.40 -8.22 4.57
CA LEU A 33 -14.84 -8.58 5.93
C LEU A 33 -16.12 -7.83 6.37
N GLY A 34 -16.27 -6.58 5.93
CA GLY A 34 -17.36 -5.68 6.28
C GLY A 34 -18.49 -5.64 5.24
N ASN A 35 -18.42 -6.44 4.18
CA ASN A 35 -19.46 -6.50 3.17
C ASN A 35 -20.70 -7.21 3.73
N VAL A 36 -21.79 -6.45 3.87
CA VAL A 36 -23.07 -6.93 4.40
C VAL A 36 -23.64 -8.04 3.53
N GLU A 37 -23.64 -7.88 2.21
CA GLU A 37 -24.15 -8.87 1.26
C GLU A 37 -23.36 -10.18 1.32
N LEU A 38 -22.02 -10.12 1.45
CA LEU A 38 -21.17 -11.31 1.58
C LEU A 38 -21.39 -12.03 2.92
N ARG A 39 -21.67 -11.28 3.99
CA ARG A 39 -21.98 -11.86 5.30
C ARG A 39 -23.36 -12.51 5.30
N GLU A 40 -24.37 -11.85 4.75
CA GLU A 40 -25.72 -12.41 4.60
C GLU A 40 -25.71 -13.66 3.72
N ALA A 41 -25.00 -13.62 2.59
CA ALA A 41 -24.82 -14.79 1.72
C ALA A 41 -24.05 -15.93 2.41
N ALA A 42 -23.10 -15.61 3.29
CA ALA A 42 -22.38 -16.60 4.09
C ALA A 42 -23.28 -17.22 5.18
N GLU A 43 -24.15 -16.42 5.80
CA GLU A 43 -25.13 -16.87 6.80
C GLU A 43 -26.24 -17.76 6.20
N ALA A 44 -26.50 -17.63 4.90
CA ALA A 44 -27.40 -18.53 4.17
C ALA A 44 -26.87 -19.97 4.04
N LEU A 45 -25.60 -20.22 4.36
CA LEU A 45 -25.01 -21.56 4.31
C LEU A 45 -25.25 -22.32 5.63
N PRO A 46 -25.34 -23.67 5.59
CA PRO A 46 -25.50 -24.46 6.79
C PRO A 46 -24.34 -24.24 7.78
N ARG A 47 -24.67 -23.99 9.06
CA ARG A 47 -23.72 -23.62 10.13
C ARG A 47 -22.63 -24.68 10.39
N ASN A 48 -22.81 -25.90 9.90
CA ASN A 48 -21.84 -26.99 10.05
C ASN A 48 -20.70 -26.95 9.02
N TYR A 49 -20.66 -25.97 8.12
CA TYR A 49 -19.55 -25.77 7.20
C TYR A 49 -18.65 -24.60 7.61
N ASN A 50 -17.38 -24.88 7.87
CA ASN A 50 -16.36 -23.88 8.17
C ASN A 50 -15.67 -23.39 6.88
N PHE A 51 -16.41 -22.71 6.01
CA PHE A 51 -15.82 -22.09 4.83
C PHE A 51 -15.21 -20.74 5.22
N GLU A 52 -13.90 -20.58 5.05
CA GLU A 52 -13.21 -19.30 5.21
C GLU A 52 -13.50 -18.37 4.01
N ILE A 53 -14.77 -18.05 3.78
CA ILE A 53 -15.29 -17.36 2.60
C ILE A 53 -14.51 -16.07 2.28
N PRO A 54 -14.22 -15.20 3.26
CA PRO A 54 -13.41 -14.00 2.99
C PRO A 54 -12.00 -14.32 2.47
N LYS A 55 -11.35 -15.37 3.00
CA LYS A 55 -10.02 -15.80 2.54
C LYS A 55 -10.11 -16.42 1.14
N THR A 56 -11.15 -17.20 0.88
CA THR A 56 -11.39 -17.83 -0.42
C THR A 56 -11.65 -16.78 -1.50
N ILE A 57 -12.52 -15.80 -1.23
CA ILE A 57 -12.80 -14.68 -2.15
C ILE A 57 -11.51 -13.90 -2.44
N TRP A 58 -10.75 -13.56 -1.40
CA TRP A 58 -9.46 -12.89 -1.56
C TRP A 58 -8.48 -13.71 -2.42
N ARG A 59 -8.42 -15.03 -2.20
CA ARG A 59 -7.55 -15.94 -2.96
C ARG A 59 -7.99 -16.10 -4.41
N ILE A 60 -9.30 -16.08 -4.69
CA ILE A 60 -9.87 -16.06 -6.04
C ILE A 60 -9.53 -14.74 -6.74
N ARG A 61 -9.67 -13.60 -6.05
CA ARG A 61 -9.26 -12.29 -6.58
C ARG A 61 -7.78 -12.28 -6.96
N GLN A 62 -6.91 -12.81 -6.10
CA GLN A 62 -5.48 -12.97 -6.41
C GLN A 62 -5.22 -13.95 -7.57
N ALA A 63 -5.92 -15.09 -7.60
CA ALA A 63 -5.76 -16.08 -8.66
C ALA A 63 -6.16 -15.51 -10.03
N ARG A 64 -7.19 -14.66 -10.10
CA ARG A 64 -7.60 -13.98 -11.34
C ARG A 64 -6.52 -13.04 -11.88
N ALA A 65 -5.85 -12.25 -11.03
CA ALA A 65 -4.75 -11.40 -11.46
C ALA A 65 -3.59 -12.23 -12.06
N LYS A 66 -3.25 -13.36 -11.42
CA LYS A 66 -2.22 -14.28 -11.94
C LYS A 66 -2.64 -14.92 -13.27
N LYS A 67 -3.90 -15.38 -13.38
CA LYS A 67 -4.44 -15.95 -14.61
C LYS A 67 -4.43 -14.94 -15.77
N ALA A 68 -4.93 -13.72 -15.54
CA ALA A 68 -4.90 -12.65 -16.54
C ALA A 68 -3.47 -12.37 -17.02
N SER A 69 -2.50 -12.31 -16.10
CA SER A 69 -1.10 -12.12 -16.48
C SER A 69 -0.55 -13.29 -17.32
N GLN A 70 -0.98 -14.52 -17.06
CA GLN A 70 -0.54 -15.70 -17.83
C GLN A 70 -1.09 -15.70 -19.25
N GLU A 71 -2.37 -15.36 -19.43
CA GLU A 71 -3.00 -15.30 -20.76
C GLU A 71 -2.33 -14.23 -21.64
N LEU A 72 -2.03 -13.06 -21.05
CA LEU A 72 -1.37 -11.95 -21.74
C LEU A 72 0.11 -12.23 -22.09
N ARG A 73 0.79 -13.15 -21.38
CA ARG A 73 2.22 -13.46 -21.64
C ARG A 73 2.51 -14.02 -23.01
N SER A 74 1.50 -14.59 -23.69
CA SER A 74 1.64 -15.08 -25.06
C SER A 74 1.91 -13.96 -26.07
N GLN A 75 1.46 -12.74 -25.78
CA GLN A 75 1.49 -11.59 -26.70
C GLN A 75 2.30 -10.41 -26.14
N TYR A 76 2.47 -10.33 -24.82
CA TYR A 76 3.09 -9.18 -24.15
C TYR A 76 4.15 -9.62 -23.13
N LYS A 77 5.18 -8.79 -22.92
CA LYS A 77 6.13 -8.93 -21.80
C LYS A 77 5.46 -8.46 -20.50
N VAL A 78 4.77 -9.36 -19.82
CA VAL A 78 4.01 -9.02 -18.60
C VAL A 78 4.90 -9.06 -17.35
N CYS A 79 5.05 -7.91 -16.70
CA CYS A 79 5.66 -7.77 -15.37
C CYS A 79 4.57 -7.61 -14.30
N VAL A 80 4.66 -8.38 -13.21
CA VAL A 80 3.76 -8.26 -12.04
C VAL A 80 4.61 -7.80 -10.84
N PRO A 81 4.69 -6.48 -10.58
CA PRO A 81 5.58 -5.94 -9.54
C PRO A 81 5.10 -6.32 -8.14
N GLN A 82 6.02 -6.35 -7.17
CA GLN A 82 5.72 -6.66 -5.77
C GLN A 82 6.45 -5.72 -4.81
N CYS A 83 5.69 -4.99 -3.99
CA CYS A 83 6.22 -4.26 -2.85
C CYS A 83 6.00 -5.07 -1.58
N LYS A 84 7.04 -5.70 -1.02
CA LYS A 84 6.89 -6.44 0.24
C LYS A 84 6.42 -5.50 1.36
N PRO A 85 5.52 -5.94 2.25
CA PRO A 85 5.03 -7.31 2.43
C PRO A 85 3.82 -7.71 1.56
N LEU A 86 3.39 -6.86 0.62
CA LEU A 86 2.24 -7.11 -0.24
C LEU A 86 2.47 -8.29 -1.19
N SER A 87 1.38 -8.85 -1.68
CA SER A 87 1.41 -9.92 -2.69
C SER A 87 1.84 -9.38 -4.05
N PRO A 88 2.34 -10.23 -4.97
CA PRO A 88 2.63 -9.78 -6.34
C PRO A 88 1.39 -9.21 -7.02
N GLY A 89 1.52 -8.03 -7.61
CA GLY A 89 0.44 -7.29 -8.29
C GLY A 89 -0.49 -6.52 -7.35
N GLU A 90 -0.29 -6.62 -6.04
CA GLU A 90 -1.03 -5.87 -5.04
C GLU A 90 -0.41 -4.48 -4.85
N ILE A 91 -1.26 -3.46 -4.80
CA ILE A 91 -0.87 -2.06 -4.61
C ILE A 91 -1.77 -1.41 -3.56
N LEU A 92 -1.21 -0.48 -2.78
CA LEU A 92 -1.93 0.33 -1.80
C LEU A 92 -1.71 1.81 -2.07
N GLY A 93 -2.56 2.66 -1.49
CA GLY A 93 -2.49 4.12 -1.70
C GLY A 93 -1.19 4.72 -1.19
N CYS A 94 -0.64 4.17 -0.10
CA CYS A 94 0.62 4.59 0.48
C CYS A 94 1.84 3.80 -0.02
N THR A 95 1.63 2.72 -0.78
CA THR A 95 2.70 1.81 -1.21
C THR A 95 2.53 1.43 -2.67
N SER A 96 3.36 2.01 -3.53
CA SER A 96 3.36 1.73 -4.98
C SER A 96 4.78 1.42 -5.46
N PRO A 97 4.95 0.41 -6.34
CA PRO A 97 6.24 0.09 -6.91
C PRO A 97 6.69 1.17 -7.90
N LYS A 98 8.01 1.36 -8.00
CA LYS A 98 8.60 2.02 -9.16
C LYS A 98 8.82 0.97 -10.25
N LEU A 99 8.29 1.24 -11.43
CA LEU A 99 8.37 0.36 -12.59
C LEU A 99 9.66 0.63 -13.37
N ALA A 100 10.02 -0.33 -14.23
CA ALA A 100 11.18 -0.18 -15.10
C ALA A 100 10.90 0.89 -16.17
N GLN A 101 11.94 1.60 -16.62
CA GLN A 101 11.80 2.69 -17.59
C GLN A 101 11.30 2.20 -18.96
N ASP A 102 11.50 0.92 -19.29
CA ASP A 102 11.03 0.28 -20.52
C ASP A 102 9.57 -0.21 -20.42
N THR A 103 8.82 0.21 -19.40
CA THR A 103 7.42 -0.19 -19.24
C THR A 103 6.52 0.65 -20.12
N ASP A 104 5.89 0.03 -21.12
CA ASP A 104 5.04 0.72 -22.08
C ASP A 104 3.67 1.15 -21.53
N ALA A 105 3.10 0.36 -20.60
CA ALA A 105 1.78 0.62 -20.04
C ALA A 105 1.56 -0.05 -18.68
N ILE A 106 0.69 0.56 -17.87
CA ILE A 106 0.15 0.00 -16.63
C ILE A 106 -1.26 -0.51 -16.89
N VAL A 107 -1.56 -1.73 -16.48
CA VAL A 107 -2.93 -2.27 -16.48
C VAL A 107 -3.35 -2.57 -15.05
N TYR A 108 -4.35 -1.85 -14.58
CA TYR A 108 -4.92 -1.98 -13.24
C TYR A 108 -6.26 -2.70 -13.30
N LEU A 109 -6.42 -3.73 -12.47
CA LEU A 109 -7.67 -4.46 -12.32
C LEU A 109 -8.26 -4.12 -10.96
N GLY A 110 -9.34 -3.35 -10.95
CA GLY A 110 -9.99 -2.94 -9.70
C GLY A 110 -11.03 -1.85 -9.93
N ASP A 111 -11.93 -1.74 -8.97
CA ASP A 111 -12.86 -0.63 -8.85
C ASP A 111 -12.20 0.56 -8.12
N GLY A 112 -12.66 1.76 -8.46
CA GLY A 112 -12.08 3.00 -7.93
C GLY A 112 -10.76 3.40 -8.56
N ARG A 113 -10.22 4.51 -8.06
CA ARG A 113 -9.04 5.19 -8.62
C ARG A 113 -7.92 5.45 -7.62
N PHE A 114 -8.18 5.39 -6.31
CA PHE A 114 -7.20 5.80 -5.31
C PHE A 114 -5.88 5.00 -5.38
N HIS A 115 -5.98 3.68 -5.54
CA HIS A 115 -4.81 2.81 -5.71
C HIS A 115 -4.15 2.96 -7.08
N LEU A 116 -4.93 3.24 -8.12
CA LEU A 116 -4.38 3.52 -9.44
C LEU A 116 -3.63 4.86 -9.46
N GLU A 117 -4.15 5.87 -8.77
CA GLU A 117 -3.53 7.17 -8.66
C GLU A 117 -2.18 7.09 -7.94
N SER A 118 -2.03 6.25 -6.92
CA SER A 118 -0.73 6.08 -6.25
C SER A 118 0.36 5.54 -7.18
N ILE A 119 0.05 4.57 -8.05
CA ILE A 119 1.02 4.07 -9.03
C ILE A 119 1.29 5.07 -10.16
N MET A 120 0.27 5.83 -10.59
CA MET A 120 0.43 6.91 -11.58
C MET A 120 1.32 8.04 -11.04
N ILE A 121 1.16 8.41 -9.76
CA ILE A 121 2.01 9.41 -9.08
C ILE A 121 3.46 8.93 -8.98
N ALA A 122 3.66 7.64 -8.67
CA ALA A 122 4.99 7.07 -8.51
C ALA A 122 5.74 6.90 -9.85
N ASN A 123 5.01 6.78 -10.96
CA ASN A 123 5.54 6.50 -12.30
C ASN A 123 4.96 7.47 -13.34
N PRO A 124 5.31 8.76 -13.26
CA PRO A 124 4.82 9.75 -14.21
C PRO A 124 5.26 9.39 -15.63
N GLY A 125 4.35 9.56 -16.59
CA GLY A 125 4.63 9.37 -18.03
C GLY A 125 4.32 7.98 -18.58
N ILE A 126 4.08 6.98 -17.72
CA ILE A 126 3.60 5.67 -18.18
C ILE A 126 2.08 5.71 -18.34
N PRO A 127 1.52 5.41 -19.52
CA PRO A 127 0.07 5.39 -19.70
C PRO A 127 -0.55 4.29 -18.84
N ALA A 128 -1.66 4.62 -18.18
CA ALA A 128 -2.34 3.72 -17.26
C ALA A 128 -3.74 3.40 -17.77
N TYR A 129 -4.12 2.14 -17.69
CA TYR A 129 -5.42 1.63 -18.06
C TYR A 129 -6.06 0.93 -16.87
N ARG A 130 -7.37 1.09 -16.73
CA ARG A 130 -8.18 0.47 -15.69
C ARG A 130 -9.20 -0.45 -16.31
N TYR A 131 -9.27 -1.67 -15.80
CA TYR A 131 -10.39 -2.56 -16.00
C TYR A 131 -11.19 -2.66 -14.70
N ASP A 132 -12.45 -2.23 -14.74
CA ASP A 132 -13.39 -2.40 -13.64
C ASP A 132 -14.10 -3.76 -13.79
N PRO A 133 -13.87 -4.73 -12.88
CA PRO A 133 -14.45 -6.07 -12.99
C PRO A 133 -15.96 -6.10 -12.74
N TYR A 134 -16.57 -5.03 -12.21
CA TYR A 134 -18.00 -4.95 -11.96
C TYR A 134 -18.71 -4.37 -13.18
N SER A 135 -18.33 -3.17 -13.59
CA SER A 135 -18.94 -2.50 -14.76
C SER A 135 -18.47 -3.06 -16.10
N LYS A 136 -17.41 -3.88 -16.12
CA LYS A 136 -16.76 -4.42 -17.33
C LYS A 136 -16.20 -3.34 -18.26
N VAL A 137 -15.95 -2.15 -17.72
CA VAL A 137 -15.39 -1.04 -18.47
C VAL A 137 -13.87 -1.09 -18.45
N PHE A 138 -13.27 -0.95 -19.63
CA PHE A 138 -11.84 -0.71 -19.81
C PHE A 138 -11.61 0.73 -20.24
N SER A 139 -10.93 1.51 -19.40
CA SER A 139 -10.69 2.94 -19.64
C SER A 139 -9.20 3.27 -19.54
N GLN A 140 -8.77 4.26 -20.32
CA GLN A 140 -7.49 4.92 -20.08
C GLN A 140 -7.65 5.98 -19.00
N GLU A 141 -6.79 5.93 -17.99
CA GLU A 141 -6.85 6.82 -16.83
C GLU A 141 -5.69 7.82 -16.86
N HIS A 142 -5.97 9.02 -16.37
CA HIS A 142 -5.03 10.13 -16.42
C HIS A 142 -4.90 10.78 -15.04
N TYR A 143 -3.67 11.16 -14.69
CA TYR A 143 -3.38 11.92 -13.48
C TYR A 143 -2.64 13.21 -13.80
N SER A 144 -3.23 14.33 -13.43
CA SER A 144 -2.59 15.64 -13.58
C SER A 144 -1.56 15.87 -12.48
N HIS A 145 -0.32 15.53 -12.79
CA HIS A 145 0.83 15.80 -11.91
C HIS A 145 0.98 17.29 -11.65
N ASP A 146 0.79 18.14 -12.66
CA ASP A 146 0.84 19.58 -12.50
C ASP A 146 -0.20 20.09 -11.51
N ARG A 147 -1.44 19.60 -11.59
CA ARG A 147 -2.49 19.98 -10.63
C ARG A 147 -2.13 19.54 -9.22
N MET A 148 -1.61 18.32 -9.05
CA MET A 148 -1.13 17.82 -7.76
C MET A 148 0.01 18.68 -7.21
N HIS A 149 1.02 19.01 -8.04
CA HIS A 149 2.15 19.83 -7.64
C HIS A 149 1.74 21.25 -7.26
N ARG A 150 0.88 21.89 -8.06
CA ARG A 150 0.33 23.22 -7.76
C ARG A 150 -0.44 23.22 -6.44
N ALA A 151 -1.37 22.29 -6.27
CA ALA A 151 -2.15 22.18 -5.03
C ALA A 151 -1.25 22.00 -3.79
N ARG A 152 -0.18 21.19 -3.90
CA ARG A 152 0.81 21.03 -2.82
C ARG A 152 1.63 22.30 -2.59
N GLN A 153 2.04 22.99 -3.64
CA GLN A 153 2.78 24.26 -3.53
C GLN A 153 1.92 25.34 -2.86
N ASP A 154 0.64 25.44 -3.22
CA ASP A 154 -0.28 26.42 -2.62
C ASP A 154 -0.52 26.11 -1.14
N ALA A 155 -0.66 24.83 -0.77
CA ALA A 155 -0.73 24.41 0.62
C ALA A 155 0.57 24.77 1.39
N ILE A 156 1.74 24.54 0.80
CA ILE A 156 3.03 24.91 1.40
C ILE A 156 3.14 26.42 1.58
N ARG A 157 2.78 27.22 0.57
CA ARG A 157 2.80 28.70 0.63
C ARG A 157 1.88 29.22 1.73
N THR A 158 0.67 28.66 1.82
CA THR A 158 -0.30 29.00 2.87
C THR A 158 0.24 28.65 4.26
N ALA A 159 0.88 27.49 4.39
CA ALA A 159 1.44 27.03 5.64
C ALA A 159 2.72 27.80 6.03
N ALA A 160 3.48 28.34 5.07
CA ALA A 160 4.74 29.05 5.33
C ALA A 160 4.56 30.30 6.21
N SER A 161 3.39 30.94 6.19
CA SER A 161 3.06 32.08 7.06
C SER A 161 2.44 31.68 8.40
N ALA A 162 2.26 30.38 8.67
CA ALA A 162 1.63 29.91 9.90
C ALA A 162 2.55 30.13 11.10
N ARG A 163 2.01 30.74 12.16
CA ARG A 163 2.72 31.00 13.42
C ARG A 163 2.69 29.81 14.39
N CYS A 164 1.69 28.95 14.26
CA CYS A 164 1.48 27.79 15.12
C CYS A 164 1.33 26.53 14.27
N TRP A 165 1.99 25.45 14.68
CA TRP A 165 2.01 24.18 13.96
C TRP A 165 1.53 23.06 14.86
N GLY A 166 0.54 22.30 14.38
CA GLY A 166 0.09 21.04 14.99
C GLY A 166 0.64 19.85 14.22
N LEU A 167 1.19 18.86 14.92
CA LEU A 167 1.62 17.61 14.33
C LEU A 167 0.60 16.52 14.65
N ILE A 168 0.00 15.93 13.62
CA ILE A 168 -0.98 14.85 13.76
C ILE A 168 -0.24 13.51 13.58
N LEU A 169 -0.34 12.63 14.57
CA LEU A 169 0.20 11.28 14.53
C LEU A 169 -0.94 10.26 14.50
N GLY A 170 -1.02 9.47 13.44
CA GLY A 170 -1.91 8.31 13.40
C GLY A 170 -1.41 7.21 14.34
N THR A 171 -2.25 6.77 15.27
CA THR A 171 -1.95 5.66 16.19
C THR A 171 -2.34 4.29 15.62
N LEU A 172 -3.01 4.27 14.46
CA LEU A 172 -3.47 3.04 13.84
C LEU A 172 -2.34 2.30 13.11
N GLY A 173 -2.11 1.04 13.50
CA GLY A 173 -1.21 0.12 12.80
C GLY A 173 0.20 0.69 12.59
N ARG A 174 0.63 0.76 11.32
CA ARG A 174 1.94 1.28 10.89
C ARG A 174 1.86 2.68 10.25
N GLN A 175 0.85 3.48 10.58
CA GLN A 175 0.67 4.82 9.99
C GLN A 175 1.56 5.90 10.64
N GLY A 176 1.86 5.77 11.92
CA GLY A 176 2.64 6.74 12.69
C GLY A 176 4.00 6.21 13.13
N SER A 177 5.00 7.10 13.16
CA SER A 177 6.29 6.84 13.80
C SER A 177 6.58 7.96 14.81
N PRO A 178 6.61 7.67 16.12
CA PRO A 178 6.96 8.65 17.15
C PRO A 178 8.34 9.28 16.95
N SER A 179 9.27 8.57 16.30
CA SER A 179 10.59 9.09 15.96
C SER A 179 10.52 10.31 15.04
N ILE A 180 9.51 10.38 14.16
CA ILE A 180 9.30 11.53 13.27
C ILE A 180 8.88 12.78 14.06
N LEU A 181 8.18 12.63 15.18
CA LEU A 181 7.77 13.75 16.04
C LEU A 181 8.93 14.39 16.82
N GLN A 182 10.05 13.68 16.99
CA GLN A 182 11.22 14.21 17.69
C GLN A 182 12.02 15.18 16.80
N TRP A 183 11.93 15.02 15.47
CA TRP A 183 12.71 15.80 14.51
C TRP A 183 12.37 17.31 14.49
N PRO A 184 11.08 17.74 14.54
CA PRO A 184 10.72 19.16 14.62
C PRO A 184 11.14 19.83 15.94
N ARG A 185 11.16 19.11 17.07
CA ARG A 185 11.58 19.66 18.37
C ARG A 185 13.05 20.08 18.37
N CYS A 186 13.90 19.41 17.59
CA CYS A 186 15.33 19.71 17.50
C CYS A 186 15.64 20.96 16.67
N ARG A 187 14.77 21.37 15.73
CA ARG A 187 14.93 22.63 14.97
C ARG A 187 14.19 23.81 15.59
N GLY A 188 13.16 23.56 16.39
CA GLY A 188 12.30 24.60 16.99
C GLY A 188 12.73 25.14 18.35
N LYS A 189 13.97 24.90 18.82
CA LYS A 189 14.45 25.49 20.09
C LYS A 189 14.73 27.00 19.93
N GLY A 190 13.67 27.79 19.84
CA GLY A 190 13.53 28.99 20.67
C GLY A 190 13.04 28.55 22.06
N GLU A 191 13.41 29.30 23.08
CA GLU A 191 13.33 29.00 24.52
C GLU A 191 12.07 28.28 25.07
N PRO A 192 12.18 27.58 26.21
CA PRO A 192 11.08 26.82 26.81
C PRO A 192 10.08 27.77 27.50
N GLY A 193 9.08 28.24 26.75
CA GLY A 193 7.87 28.85 27.30
C GLY A 193 6.87 27.78 27.76
N THR A 194 6.74 27.61 29.07
CA THR A 194 5.61 27.04 29.83
C THR A 194 4.66 26.07 29.14
N ALA A 195 4.63 24.84 29.65
CA ALA A 195 3.67 23.78 29.33
C ALA A 195 2.22 24.27 29.26
N GLY A 196 1.66 24.31 28.04
CA GLY A 196 0.24 24.44 27.79
C GLY A 196 -0.34 23.11 27.32
N SER A 197 -1.22 22.53 28.15
CA SER A 197 -2.18 21.45 27.89
C SER A 197 -2.08 20.72 26.54
N THR A 198 -1.62 19.48 26.58
CA THR A 198 -1.80 18.50 25.50
C THR A 198 -3.29 18.13 25.43
N SER A 199 -4.08 18.85 24.65
CA SER A 199 -5.43 18.38 24.30
C SER A 199 -5.31 17.35 23.18
N VAL A 200 -5.60 16.09 23.50
CA VAL A 200 -5.90 15.07 22.50
C VAL A 200 -7.30 15.37 21.96
N ALA A 201 -7.36 16.14 20.88
CA ALA A 201 -8.60 16.39 20.17
C ALA A 201 -8.75 15.37 19.03
N THR A 202 -9.52 14.31 19.25
CA THR A 202 -10.25 13.64 18.18
C THR A 202 -11.40 14.55 17.78
N GLY A 203 -11.27 15.25 16.65
CA GLY A 203 -12.33 16.11 16.13
C GLY A 203 -11.96 16.69 14.78
N TRP A 204 -12.71 16.33 13.75
CA TRP A 204 -12.58 16.89 12.41
C TRP A 204 -13.07 18.34 12.44
N ALA A 205 -12.17 19.32 12.27
CA ALA A 205 -12.55 20.71 12.08
C ALA A 205 -12.66 21.01 10.58
N LEU A 206 -13.87 20.86 10.03
CA LEU A 206 -14.24 21.47 8.75
C LEU A 206 -14.58 22.94 9.00
N ARG A 207 -13.88 23.86 8.33
CA ARG A 207 -14.20 25.29 8.33
C ARG A 207 -15.12 25.58 7.16
N ALA A 208 -16.39 25.91 7.43
CA ALA A 208 -17.29 26.44 6.41
C ALA A 208 -16.83 27.85 5.99
N PRO A 209 -16.95 28.23 4.69
CA PRO A 209 -16.73 29.61 4.27
C PRO A 209 -17.90 30.48 4.73
N GLY A 210 -17.59 31.60 5.37
CA GLY A 210 -18.58 32.58 5.82
C GLY A 210 -19.26 33.25 4.63
N LEU A 211 -20.58 33.32 4.69
CA LEU A 211 -21.40 34.23 3.89
C LEU A 211 -21.36 35.61 4.55
N SER A 212 -20.94 36.60 3.79
CA SER A 212 -21.05 38.03 4.12
C SER A 212 -22.51 38.47 3.96
N GLY A 213 -23.03 39.16 4.97
CA GLY A 213 -24.20 40.04 4.90
C GLY A 213 -23.83 41.39 5.52
#